data_AF-A0A932ZAK3-F1
#
_entry.id   AF-A0A932ZAK3-F1
#
_cell.length_a   1.000
_cell.length_b   1.000
_cell.length_c   1.000
_cell.angle_alpha   90.00
_cell.angle_beta   90.00
_cell.angle_gamma   90.00
#
_symmetry.space_group_name_H-M   'P 1'
#
loop_
_entity.id
_entity.type
_entity.pdbx_description
1 polymer ?
#
loop_
_entity_poly.entity_id
_entity_poly.type
_entity_poly.pdbx_seq_one_letter_code
_entity_poly.pdbx_strand_id
1 'polypeptide(L)'
;MLTRLIIPVVLGVALVTAPAAAEYADVVLNKRSEKEGVRPVIFPHWFHRVRFRCKVCHDELGFEMRAGANDVRMADIVNGKFCGMCHNGRIAWGAERCDLCHSGKTGLKSRVYGGHETLGPGRW
;
A
#
# COMPACT_ATOMS: atom_id res chain seq x y z
N MET A 1 6.31 -0.62 -69.90
CA MET A 1 7.01 -0.20 -68.68
C MET A 1 5.97 0.29 -67.68
N LEU A 2 5.39 -0.62 -66.88
CA LEU A 2 4.35 -0.28 -65.90
C LEU A 2 5.01 0.09 -64.57
N THR A 3 4.99 1.37 -64.22
CA THR A 3 5.43 1.88 -62.92
C THR A 3 4.43 1.43 -61.86
N ARG A 4 4.80 0.41 -61.06
CA ARG A 4 4.04 0.00 -59.88
C ARG A 4 4.18 1.09 -58.82
N LEU A 5 3.13 1.89 -58.63
CA LEU A 5 2.97 2.78 -57.47
C LEU A 5 2.81 1.90 -56.22
N ILE A 6 3.88 1.78 -55.44
CA ILE A 6 3.85 1.17 -54.11
C ILE A 6 3.35 2.27 -53.16
N ILE A 7 2.06 2.22 -52.82
CA ILE A 7 1.50 3.06 -51.75
C ILE A 7 2.01 2.45 -50.43
N PRO A 8 2.85 3.13 -49.63
CA PRO A 8 3.18 2.62 -48.32
C PRO A 8 1.92 2.77 -47.47
N VAL A 9 1.30 1.65 -47.12
CA VAL A 9 0.33 1.59 -46.03
C VAL A 9 1.13 1.90 -44.77
N VAL A 10 1.20 3.19 -44.41
CA VAL A 10 1.66 3.63 -43.10
C VAL A 10 0.59 3.21 -42.12
N LEU A 11 0.68 1.96 -41.68
CA LEU A 11 -0.11 1.44 -40.58
C LEU A 11 0.36 2.20 -39.33
N GLY A 12 -0.29 3.33 -39.07
CA GLY A 12 -0.07 4.13 -37.87
C GLY A 12 -0.41 3.28 -36.66
N VAL A 13 0.59 2.62 -36.09
CA VAL A 13 0.53 2.09 -34.74
C VAL A 13 0.47 3.31 -33.83
N ALA A 14 -0.74 3.81 -33.58
CA ALA A 14 -0.99 4.70 -32.47
C ALA A 14 -0.64 3.90 -31.21
N LEU A 15 0.58 4.12 -30.71
CA LEU A 15 1.03 3.56 -29.46
C LEU A 15 0.12 4.15 -28.38
N VAL A 16 -0.90 3.39 -27.97
CA VAL A 16 -1.78 3.77 -26.87
C VAL A 16 -0.89 3.84 -25.63
N THR A 17 -0.48 5.05 -25.27
CA THR A 17 0.19 5.34 -24.01
C THR A 17 -0.86 5.25 -22.90
N ALA A 18 -1.33 4.04 -22.62
CA ALA A 18 -2.06 3.78 -21.40
C ALA A 18 -1.12 4.16 -20.25
N PRO A 19 -1.54 5.03 -19.32
CA PRO A 19 -0.75 5.29 -18.14
C PRO A 19 -0.58 3.96 -17.40
N ALA A 20 0.66 3.57 -17.13
CA ALA A 20 0.94 2.48 -16.22
C ALA A 20 0.42 2.88 -14.83
N ALA A 21 -0.78 2.43 -14.48
CA ALA A 21 -1.32 2.61 -13.14
C ALA A 21 -0.64 1.56 -12.25
N ALA A 22 0.35 1.99 -11.48
CA ALA A 22 0.93 1.13 -10.48
C ALA A 22 -0.10 0.92 -9.36
N GLU A 23 -0.63 -0.30 -9.24
CA GLU A 23 -1.51 -0.70 -8.17
C GLU A 23 -0.69 -0.91 -6.89
N TYR A 24 -0.34 0.19 -6.23
CA TYR A 24 0.22 0.15 -4.90
C TYR A 24 -0.93 0.25 -3.91
N ALA A 25 -1.28 -0.89 -3.32
CA ALA A 25 -2.26 -0.91 -2.25
C ALA A 25 -1.67 -0.30 -0.98
N ASP A 26 -1.65 1.02 -0.91
CA ASP A 26 -1.29 1.74 0.30
C ASP A 26 -2.53 1.78 1.21
N VAL A 27 -2.36 1.33 2.46
CA VAL A 27 -3.40 1.43 3.47
C VAL A 27 -3.14 2.69 4.27
N VAL A 28 -4.10 3.61 4.24
CA VAL A 28 -4.06 4.77 5.11
C VAL A 28 -4.73 4.44 6.42
N LEU A 29 -4.06 4.77 7.53
CA LEU A 29 -4.61 4.69 8.87
C LEU A 29 -4.68 6.11 9.47
N ASN A 30 -5.90 6.57 9.70
CA ASN A 30 -6.16 7.89 10.25
C ASN A 30 -7.36 7.92 11.20
N LYS A 31 -7.57 6.84 11.96
CA LYS A 31 -8.64 6.78 12.97
C LYS A 31 -8.35 7.73 14.14
N ARG A 32 -7.07 7.90 14.48
CA ARG A 32 -6.56 8.67 15.62
C ARG A 32 -5.52 9.71 15.27
N SER A 33 -4.61 9.40 14.35
CA SER A 33 -3.40 10.19 14.07
C SER A 33 -3.67 11.70 14.02
N GLU A 34 -4.57 12.15 13.15
CA GLU A 34 -4.85 13.59 13.06
C GLU A 34 -5.54 14.17 14.28
N LYS A 35 -6.41 13.40 14.95
CA LYS A 35 -7.06 13.83 16.20
C LYS A 35 -6.05 14.01 17.33
N GLU A 36 -4.94 13.28 17.26
CA GLU A 36 -3.82 13.33 18.21
C GLU A 36 -2.69 14.25 17.73
N GLY A 37 -2.91 15.04 16.67
CA GLY A 37 -1.97 16.06 16.20
C GLY A 37 -0.81 15.55 15.34
N VAL A 38 -0.87 14.30 14.87
CA VAL A 38 0.15 13.70 14.00
C VAL A 38 -0.41 13.35 12.62
N ARG A 39 0.45 13.32 11.61
CA ARG A 39 0.03 13.04 10.22
C ARG A 39 -0.59 11.63 10.09
N PRO A 40 -1.50 11.39 9.14
CA PRO A 40 -1.98 10.05 8.82
C PRO A 40 -0.84 9.06 8.57
N VAL A 41 -1.05 7.80 8.93
CA VAL A 41 -0.07 6.75 8.66
C VAL A 41 -0.29 6.19 7.26
N ILE A 42 0.79 6.07 6.48
CA ILE A 42 0.78 5.32 5.21
C ILE A 42 1.45 3.97 5.47
N PHE A 43 0.68 2.89 5.33
CA PHE A 43 1.20 1.53 5.37
C PHE A 43 1.37 0.99 3.95
N PRO A 44 2.62 0.82 3.46
CA PRO A 44 2.87 0.29 2.13
C PRO A 44 2.66 -1.23 2.13
N HIS A 45 1.44 -1.69 1.83
CA HIS A 45 1.11 -3.11 1.93
C HIS A 45 1.95 -3.96 0.97
N TRP A 46 2.28 -3.45 -0.21
CA TRP A 46 3.21 -4.11 -1.15
C TRP A 46 4.57 -4.42 -0.51
N PHE A 47 5.20 -3.44 0.14
CA PHE A 47 6.53 -3.60 0.72
C PHE A 47 6.57 -4.68 1.80
N HIS A 48 5.46 -4.84 2.52
CA HIS A 48 5.30 -5.89 3.52
C HIS A 48 4.95 -7.24 2.88
N ARG A 49 4.11 -7.26 1.84
CA ARG A 49 3.71 -8.49 1.12
C ARG A 49 4.86 -9.19 0.40
N VAL A 50 5.88 -8.47 -0.06
CA VAL A 50 7.07 -9.10 -0.65
C VAL A 50 7.93 -9.86 0.38
N ARG A 51 7.68 -9.68 1.69
CA ARG A 51 8.45 -10.30 2.78
C ARG A 51 7.61 -11.24 3.64
N PHE A 52 6.32 -10.96 3.78
CA PHE A 52 5.42 -11.66 4.70
C PHE A 52 4.13 -12.09 4.01
N ARG A 53 3.62 -13.25 4.40
CA ARG A 53 2.33 -13.77 3.93
C ARG A 53 1.17 -13.04 4.62
N CYS A 54 0.00 -13.04 3.99
CA CYS A 54 -1.22 -12.40 4.51
C CYS A 54 -1.55 -12.84 5.96
N LYS A 55 -1.36 -14.13 6.26
CA LYS A 55 -1.60 -14.72 7.59
C LYS A 55 -0.83 -14.03 8.71
N VAL A 56 0.41 -13.62 8.45
CA VAL A 56 1.23 -12.95 9.47
C VAL A 56 0.48 -11.71 9.95
N CYS A 57 0.07 -10.83 9.04
CA CYS A 57 -0.61 -9.59 9.43
C CYS A 57 -2.06 -9.81 9.90
N HIS A 58 -2.83 -10.60 9.17
CA HIS A 58 -4.30 -10.62 9.33
C HIS A 58 -4.84 -11.71 10.26
N ASP A 59 -4.03 -12.72 10.58
CA ASP A 59 -4.36 -13.77 11.55
C ASP A 59 -3.48 -13.63 12.80
N GLU A 60 -2.15 -13.66 12.65
CA GLU A 60 -1.23 -13.68 13.80
C GLU A 60 -1.13 -12.33 14.51
N LEU A 61 -1.03 -11.23 13.75
CA LEU A 61 -1.03 -9.86 14.30
C LEU A 61 -2.44 -9.31 14.57
N GLY A 62 -3.49 -9.97 14.07
CA GLY A 62 -4.88 -9.58 14.27
C GLY A 62 -5.33 -8.32 13.54
N PHE A 63 -4.68 -7.92 12.43
CA PHE A 63 -5.22 -6.85 11.59
C PHE A 63 -6.48 -7.32 10.86
N GLU A 64 -7.61 -6.66 11.08
CA GLU A 64 -8.82 -6.93 10.31
C GLU A 64 -8.61 -6.56 8.84
N MET A 65 -9.24 -7.31 7.93
CA MET A 65 -9.23 -7.08 6.48
C MET A 65 -10.09 -5.87 6.08
N ARG A 66 -9.98 -4.76 6.81
CA ARG A 66 -10.75 -3.52 6.64
C ARG A 66 -9.95 -2.34 7.18
N ALA A 67 -9.68 -1.35 6.34
CA ALA A 67 -8.93 -0.16 6.76
C ALA A 67 -9.64 0.60 7.89
N GLY A 68 -8.89 1.00 8.92
CA GLY A 68 -9.42 1.73 10.08
C GLY A 68 -10.26 0.87 11.06
N ALA A 69 -10.30 -0.45 10.85
CA ALA A 69 -10.99 -1.38 11.72
C ALA A 69 -10.38 -1.45 13.12
N ASN A 70 -9.13 -1.88 13.18
CA ASN A 70 -8.37 -1.97 14.41
C ASN A 70 -8.17 -0.60 15.03
N ASP A 71 -8.12 -0.57 16.36
CA ASP A 71 -7.73 0.61 17.11
C ASP A 71 -6.24 0.53 17.46
N VAL A 72 -5.39 0.80 16.46
CA VAL A 72 -3.93 0.76 16.62
C VAL A 72 -3.46 2.00 17.39
N ARG A 73 -2.84 1.79 18.55
CA ARG A 73 -2.31 2.87 19.40
C ARG A 73 -0.81 2.74 19.54
N MET A 74 -0.11 3.88 19.67
CA MET A 74 1.34 3.85 19.92
C MET A 74 1.69 3.10 21.22
N ALA A 75 0.83 3.16 22.24
CA ALA A 75 1.01 2.37 23.46
C ALA A 75 1.02 0.85 23.16
N ASP A 76 0.14 0.36 22.29
CA ASP A 76 0.13 -1.05 21.88
C ASP A 76 1.37 -1.40 21.03
N ILE A 77 1.81 -0.49 20.16
CA ILE A 77 3.03 -0.64 19.35
C ILE A 77 4.28 -0.75 20.23
N VAL A 78 4.43 0.15 21.22
CA VAL A 78 5.57 0.09 22.17
C VAL A 78 5.53 -1.20 22.99
N ASN A 79 4.35 -1.73 23.28
CA ASN A 79 4.17 -3.03 23.94
C ASN A 79 4.25 -4.24 22.99
N GLY A 80 4.81 -4.06 21.79
CA GLY A 80 5.10 -5.16 20.86
C GLY A 80 3.90 -5.72 20.11
N LYS A 81 2.77 -4.99 20.03
CA LYS A 81 1.60 -5.37 19.22
C LYS A 81 1.60 -4.65 17.88
N PHE A 82 0.81 -5.15 16.93
CA PHE A 82 0.64 -4.55 15.59
C PHE A 82 2.01 -4.27 14.94
N CYS A 83 2.25 -3.01 14.55
CA CYS A 83 3.51 -2.57 13.96
C CYS A 83 4.73 -2.92 14.84
N GLY A 84 4.56 -2.87 16.16
CA GLY A 84 5.61 -3.10 17.16
C GLY A 84 6.12 -4.53 17.23
N MET A 85 5.38 -5.51 16.69
CA MET A 85 5.86 -6.88 16.56
C MET A 85 7.17 -6.93 15.74
N CYS A 86 7.28 -6.06 14.74
CA CYS A 86 8.42 -5.99 13.82
C CYS A 86 9.23 -4.69 13.96
N HIS A 87 8.57 -3.54 14.15
CA HIS A 87 9.20 -2.23 14.35
C HIS A 87 9.70 -2.04 15.79
N ASN A 88 10.60 -2.95 16.19
CA ASN A 88 11.12 -3.10 17.55
C ASN A 88 12.63 -2.88 17.66
N GLY A 89 13.27 -2.37 16.60
CA GLY A 89 14.72 -2.16 16.53
C GLY A 89 15.54 -3.44 16.27
N ARG A 90 14.89 -4.60 16.14
CA ARG A 90 15.56 -5.89 15.86
C ARG A 90 15.20 -6.46 14.49
N ILE A 91 13.91 -6.51 14.17
CA ILE A 91 13.41 -7.03 12.87
C ILE A 91 13.35 -5.90 11.84
N ALA A 92 12.83 -4.76 12.26
CA ALA A 92 12.81 -3.52 11.50
C ALA A 92 13.26 -2.37 12.41
N TRP A 93 13.39 -1.18 11.82
CA TRP A 93 13.66 0.05 12.55
C TRP A 93 12.60 0.30 13.64
N GLY A 94 13.00 0.92 14.75
CA GLY A 94 12.15 1.10 15.93
C GLY A 94 11.04 2.13 15.76
N ALA A 95 9.93 1.92 16.47
CA ALA A 95 8.71 2.72 16.38
C ALA A 95 8.87 4.20 16.77
N GLU A 96 10.01 4.60 17.34
CA GLU A 96 10.37 5.98 17.64
C GLU A 96 10.58 6.86 16.39
N ARG A 97 10.76 6.26 15.21
CA ARG A 97 10.94 6.99 13.94
C ARG A 97 9.59 7.42 13.35
N CYS A 98 8.92 8.35 14.04
CA CYS A 98 7.54 8.78 13.76
C CYS A 98 7.25 9.07 12.28
N ASP A 99 8.13 9.84 11.62
CA ASP A 99 7.93 10.31 10.24
C ASP A 99 7.93 9.20 9.18
N LEU A 100 8.45 8.01 9.51
CA LEU A 100 8.41 6.88 8.59
C LEU A 100 7.04 6.24 8.50
N CYS A 101 6.27 6.23 9.59
CA CYS A 101 4.88 5.79 9.59
C CYS A 101 3.94 6.94 9.23
N HIS A 102 4.07 8.06 9.94
CA HIS A 102 3.19 9.23 9.86
C HIS A 102 3.57 10.10 8.66
N SER A 103 3.54 9.52 7.45
CA SER A 103 3.99 10.16 6.21
C SER A 103 2.86 10.73 5.36
N GLY A 104 1.60 10.50 5.75
CA GLY A 104 0.43 10.90 4.97
C GLY A 104 0.17 12.39 4.97
N LYS A 105 -0.50 12.88 3.91
CA LYS A 105 -1.01 14.25 3.87
C LYS A 105 -2.19 14.39 4.85
N THR A 106 -2.32 15.56 5.46
CA THR A 106 -3.48 15.93 6.27
C THR A 106 -4.79 15.74 5.48
N GLY A 107 -5.84 15.25 6.14
CA GLY A 107 -7.17 15.03 5.59
C GLY A 107 -7.42 13.65 4.97
N LEU A 108 -6.39 12.82 4.78
CA LEU A 108 -6.57 11.47 4.20
C LEU A 108 -7.38 10.58 5.14
N LYS A 109 -8.49 10.00 4.66
CA LYS A 109 -9.32 9.08 5.45
C LYS A 109 -8.72 7.69 5.46
N SER A 110 -9.00 6.92 6.53
CA SER A 110 -8.62 5.51 6.57
C SER A 110 -9.26 4.76 5.40
N ARG A 111 -8.44 4.22 4.49
CA ARG A 111 -8.90 3.45 3.34
C ARG A 111 -7.75 2.66 2.72
N VAL A 112 -8.10 1.73 1.85
CA VAL A 112 -7.16 1.11 0.92
C VAL A 112 -7.17 1.93 -0.37
N TYR A 113 -6.00 2.35 -0.83
CA TYR A 113 -5.79 2.92 -2.18
C TYR A 113 -5.45 1.79 -3.14
N GLY A 114 -5.76 1.91 -4.44
CA GLY A 114 -5.37 0.89 -5.42
C GLY A 114 -5.95 -0.52 -5.16
N GLY A 115 -7.21 -0.61 -4.73
CA GLY A 115 -7.94 -1.89 -4.67
C GLY A 115 -7.51 -2.87 -3.57
N HIS A 116 -8.41 -3.83 -3.32
CA HIS A 116 -8.15 -5.04 -2.52
C HIS A 116 -8.06 -6.29 -3.43
N GLU A 117 -8.34 -6.10 -4.71
CA GLU A 117 -8.30 -7.11 -5.75
C GLU A 117 -6.83 -7.33 -6.08
N THR A 118 -6.25 -8.41 -5.53
CA THR A 118 -5.00 -8.89 -6.11
C THR A 118 -5.33 -9.33 -7.53
N LEU A 119 -4.73 -8.72 -8.56
CA LEU A 119 -4.75 -9.25 -9.94
C LEU A 119 -4.15 -10.67 -10.05
N GLY A 120 -3.59 -11.21 -8.95
CA GLY A 120 -3.18 -12.60 -8.81
C GLY A 120 -4.36 -13.54 -8.54
N PRO A 121 -4.16 -14.87 -8.64
CA PRO A 121 -5.24 -15.86 -8.73
C PRO A 121 -6.18 -15.97 -7.53
N GLY A 122 -6.05 -15.12 -6.50
CA GLY A 122 -7.10 -14.76 -5.54
C GLY A 122 -7.91 -15.88 -4.88
N ARG A 123 -7.46 -17.14 -4.99
CA ARG A 123 -8.04 -18.32 -4.37
C ARG A 123 -7.35 -18.50 -3.03
N TRP A 124 -8.01 -18.00 -1.99
CA TRP A 124 -7.85 -18.47 -0.62
C TRP A 124 -9.12 -19.24 -0.28
#